data_AF-A0A0G0M465-F1
#
_entry.id   AF-A0A0G0M465-F1
#
_cell.length_a   1.000
_cell.length_b   1.000
_cell.length_c   1.000
_cell.angle_alpha   90.00
_cell.angle_beta   90.00
_cell.angle_gamma   90.00
#
_symmetry.space_group_name_H-M   'P 1'
#
loop_
_entity.id
_entity.type
_entity.pdbx_description
1 polymer ?
#
loop_
_entity_poly.entity_id
_entity_poly.type
_entity_poly.pdbx_seq_one_letter_code
_entity_poly.pdbx_strand_id
1 'polypeptide(L)'
;MKKLIFLCVFAVLMLAGCAQTTPVLTQKPETVTPEVQTDKIAEQNLAKISENDTFVYYKGTITVKGEYSEYKPDTIFGGMLCFYANKETAYLIPRDPNLYGKDNGDTRAPRFCFDNQQEAKKMFGINDANIFKGAVECLKGTAEIEVSNYTVNKKESAVRDSAKLEKIITKEAFSTDCKLTD
;
A
#
# COMPACT_ATOMS: atom_id res chain seq x y z
N MET A 1 -41.96 -31.23 39.90
CA MET A 1 -42.24 -32.69 39.95
C MET A 1 -42.87 -33.10 38.62
N LYS A 2 -42.48 -34.28 38.09
CA LYS A 2 -43.07 -35.07 36.97
C LYS A 2 -42.98 -34.44 35.57
N LYS A 3 -42.03 -34.81 34.67
CA LYS A 3 -41.91 -36.04 33.83
C LYS A 3 -43.24 -36.50 33.20
N LEU A 4 -43.33 -36.51 31.86
CA LEU A 4 -43.54 -37.75 31.12
C LEU A 4 -43.22 -37.61 29.61
N ILE A 5 -42.48 -38.60 29.14
CA ILE A 5 -42.13 -38.97 27.76
C ILE A 5 -43.32 -39.72 27.15
N PHE A 6 -43.57 -39.64 25.84
CA PHE A 6 -44.13 -40.79 25.11
C PHE A 6 -43.67 -40.82 23.65
N LEU A 7 -42.92 -41.88 23.32
CA LEU A 7 -42.68 -42.44 21.99
C LEU A 7 -43.95 -43.10 21.45
N CYS A 8 -44.15 -43.10 20.12
CA CYS A 8 -44.60 -44.25 19.31
C CYS A 8 -44.53 -43.84 17.82
N VAL A 9 -43.73 -44.44 16.93
CA VAL A 9 -43.65 -45.83 16.42
C VAL A 9 -44.59 -46.08 15.22
N PHE A 10 -43.94 -46.19 14.06
CA PHE A 10 -44.12 -47.10 12.91
C PHE A 10 -45.40 -47.17 12.05
N ALA A 11 -45.14 -47.19 10.72
CA ALA A 11 -45.56 -48.17 9.70
C ALA A 11 -46.06 -47.47 8.41
N VAL A 12 -45.24 -47.32 7.38
CA VAL A 12 -45.05 -48.22 6.21
C VAL A 12 -46.36 -48.52 5.45
N LEU A 13 -46.46 -48.06 4.19
CA LEU A 13 -46.85 -48.92 3.06
C LEU A 13 -46.46 -48.29 1.71
N MET A 14 -45.93 -49.14 0.83
CA MET A 14 -45.47 -48.86 -0.53
C MET A 14 -46.60 -48.58 -1.52
N LEU A 15 -46.28 -47.98 -2.67
CA LEU A 15 -46.63 -48.55 -3.99
C LEU A 15 -45.85 -47.87 -5.13
N ALA A 16 -45.69 -48.65 -6.19
CA ALA A 16 -44.72 -48.56 -7.28
C ALA A 16 -45.01 -47.49 -8.35
N GLY A 17 -44.02 -47.18 -9.19
CA GLY A 17 -44.29 -46.51 -10.47
C GLY A 17 -43.09 -45.99 -11.25
N CYS A 18 -42.71 -46.76 -12.27
CA CYS A 18 -42.10 -46.34 -13.54
C CYS A 18 -40.67 -45.80 -13.60
N ALA A 19 -39.85 -46.61 -14.27
CA ALA A 19 -38.55 -46.30 -14.82
C ALA A 19 -38.57 -45.12 -15.81
N GLN A 20 -37.55 -44.27 -15.72
CA GLN A 20 -37.03 -43.51 -16.86
C GLN A 20 -35.49 -43.56 -16.81
N THR A 21 -34.93 -44.35 -17.72
CA THR A 21 -33.51 -44.41 -18.06
C THR A 21 -33.11 -43.08 -18.71
N THR A 22 -32.42 -42.23 -17.97
CA THR A 22 -31.68 -41.09 -18.53
C THR A 22 -30.38 -41.60 -19.16
N PRO A 23 -30.04 -41.21 -20.40
CA PRO A 23 -28.75 -41.54 -20.99
C PRO A 23 -27.63 -40.81 -20.23
N VAL A 24 -26.70 -41.59 -19.68
CA VAL A 24 -25.43 -41.10 -19.15
C VAL A 24 -24.60 -40.64 -20.35
N LEU A 25 -24.52 -39.33 -20.56
CA LEU A 25 -23.51 -38.73 -21.42
C LEU A 25 -22.15 -38.97 -20.77
N THR A 26 -21.38 -39.87 -21.36
CA THR A 26 -19.96 -40.08 -21.08
C THR A 26 -19.21 -38.76 -21.28
N GLN A 27 -18.94 -38.05 -20.18
CA GLN A 27 -18.01 -36.93 -20.20
C GLN A 27 -16.61 -37.50 -20.45
N LYS A 28 -16.07 -37.13 -21.62
CA LYS A 28 -14.67 -37.30 -22.00
C LYS A 28 -13.79 -36.70 -20.88
N PRO A 29 -12.77 -37.41 -20.39
CA PRO A 29 -11.85 -36.85 -19.41
C PRO A 29 -11.10 -35.69 -20.07
N GLU A 30 -11.49 -34.47 -19.71
CA GLU A 30 -10.71 -33.29 -20.02
C GLU A 30 -9.42 -33.37 -19.20
N THR A 31 -8.31 -33.33 -19.93
CA THR A 31 -6.97 -33.23 -19.37
C THR A 31 -6.90 -31.93 -18.58
N VAL A 32 -7.03 -32.04 -17.25
CA VAL A 32 -6.75 -30.95 -16.32
C VAL A 32 -5.26 -30.64 -16.46
N THR A 33 -4.96 -29.67 -17.31
CA THR A 33 -3.67 -29.00 -17.31
C THR A 33 -3.63 -28.23 -16.00
N PRO A 34 -2.67 -28.47 -15.09
CA PRO A 34 -2.55 -27.64 -13.91
C PRO A 34 -2.24 -26.23 -14.39
N GLU A 35 -3.18 -25.30 -14.20
CA GLU A 35 -2.90 -23.88 -14.25
C GLU A 35 -1.78 -23.64 -13.24
N VAL A 36 -0.59 -23.37 -13.75
CA VAL A 36 0.52 -22.85 -12.97
C VAL A 36 0.04 -21.52 -12.43
N GLN A 37 -0.42 -21.53 -11.19
CA GLN A 37 -0.55 -20.34 -10.36
C GLN A 37 0.83 -19.72 -10.31
N THR A 38 1.06 -18.79 -11.24
CA THR A 38 2.24 -17.95 -11.23
C THR A 38 1.97 -16.99 -10.09
N ASP A 39 2.45 -17.35 -8.89
CA ASP A 39 2.56 -16.44 -7.77
C ASP A 39 3.15 -15.14 -8.31
N LYS A 40 2.34 -14.09 -8.29
CA LYS A 40 2.81 -12.72 -8.53
C LYS A 40 3.85 -12.44 -7.45
N ILE A 41 5.12 -12.72 -7.73
CA ILE A 41 6.21 -12.01 -7.11
C ILE A 41 5.95 -10.56 -7.52
N ALA A 42 5.39 -9.76 -6.62
CA ALA A 42 5.26 -8.33 -6.82
C ALA A 42 6.66 -7.84 -7.22
N GLU A 43 6.81 -7.29 -8.43
CA GLU A 43 8.06 -6.68 -8.88
C GLU A 43 8.43 -5.63 -7.83
N GLN A 44 9.37 -5.97 -6.94
CA GLN A 44 9.91 -5.10 -5.90
C GLN A 44 10.85 -4.06 -6.51
N ASN A 45 10.43 -3.42 -7.60
CA ASN A 45 11.23 -2.48 -8.36
C ASN A 45 10.33 -1.42 -9.00
N LEU A 46 10.80 -0.17 -8.96
CA LEU A 46 10.19 0.93 -9.70
C LEU A 46 10.77 0.99 -11.12
N ALA A 47 9.94 0.75 -12.13
CA ALA A 47 10.30 0.82 -13.53
C ALA A 47 9.79 2.12 -14.15
N LYS A 48 10.67 2.91 -14.77
CA LYS A 48 10.30 4.13 -15.51
C LYS A 48 9.33 3.77 -16.64
N ILE A 49 8.20 4.47 -16.73
CA ILE A 49 7.17 4.26 -17.77
C ILE A 49 7.06 5.40 -18.76
N SER A 50 7.25 6.62 -18.30
CA SER A 50 7.14 7.81 -19.12
C SER A 50 7.86 8.98 -18.45
N GLU A 51 8.11 10.01 -19.24
CA GLU A 51 8.74 11.26 -18.81
C GLU A 51 8.15 12.40 -19.65
N ASN A 52 8.06 13.58 -19.03
CA ASN A 52 7.90 14.85 -19.73
C ASN A 52 8.90 15.89 -19.18
N ASP A 53 8.75 17.14 -19.56
CA ASP A 53 9.67 18.21 -19.14
C ASP A 53 9.72 18.41 -17.62
N THR A 54 8.64 18.07 -16.90
CA THR A 54 8.50 18.32 -15.46
C THR A 54 8.58 17.05 -14.61
N PHE A 55 8.16 15.91 -15.14
CA PHE A 55 7.97 14.69 -14.35
C PHE A 55 8.55 13.45 -15.00
N VAL A 56 9.04 12.54 -14.15
CA VAL A 56 9.35 11.15 -14.52
C VAL A 56 8.41 10.24 -13.75
N TYR A 57 7.71 9.35 -14.46
CA TYR A 57 6.72 8.45 -13.87
C TYR A 57 7.27 7.03 -13.82
N TYR A 58 7.00 6.36 -12.71
CA TYR A 58 7.41 4.98 -12.46
C TYR A 58 6.20 4.12 -12.12
N LYS A 59 6.21 2.87 -12.60
CA LYS A 59 5.28 1.81 -12.18
C LYS A 59 6.01 0.80 -11.30
N GLY A 60 5.24 -0.07 -10.66
CA GLY A 60 5.75 -1.09 -9.76
C GLY A 60 5.61 -0.67 -8.31
N THR A 61 6.12 -1.51 -7.44
CA THR A 61 5.93 -1.39 -6.00
C THR A 61 7.26 -1.60 -5.30
N ILE A 62 7.53 -0.85 -4.24
CA ILE A 62 8.71 -1.06 -3.40
C ILE A 62 8.32 -1.02 -1.93
N THR A 63 9.06 -1.77 -1.12
CA THR A 63 9.01 -1.68 0.34
C THR A 63 10.16 -0.83 0.85
N VAL A 64 9.84 0.27 1.54
CA VAL A 64 10.83 1.21 2.10
C VAL A 64 10.66 1.38 3.60
N LYS A 65 11.78 1.54 4.29
CA LYS A 65 11.88 1.85 5.72
C LYS A 65 12.36 3.28 5.89
N GLY A 66 11.83 4.00 6.87
CA GLY A 66 12.18 5.41 7.02
C GLY A 66 11.35 6.15 8.06
N GLU A 67 11.51 7.46 8.05
CA GLU A 67 10.74 8.39 8.87
C GLU A 67 9.59 8.98 8.06
N TYR A 68 8.38 8.95 8.62
CA TYR A 68 7.28 9.79 8.15
C TYR A 68 7.21 11.05 9.02
N SER A 69 6.94 12.19 8.41
CA SER A 69 6.80 13.45 9.14
C SER A 69 5.79 14.37 8.48
N GLU A 70 5.19 15.23 9.30
CA GLU A 70 4.34 16.32 8.84
C GLU A 70 4.58 17.57 9.69
N TYR A 71 4.65 18.73 9.04
CA TYR A 71 4.63 20.02 9.72
C TYR A 71 3.21 20.57 9.80
N LYS A 72 2.98 21.43 10.79
CA LYS A 72 1.71 22.09 11.04
C LYS A 72 1.14 22.76 9.76
N PRO A 73 -0.16 22.61 9.45
CA PRO A 73 -0.74 23.03 8.17
C PRO A 73 -0.55 24.49 7.74
N ASP A 74 -0.38 25.41 8.67
CA ASP A 74 -0.21 26.85 8.42
C ASP A 74 1.24 27.25 8.03
N THR A 75 2.17 26.29 8.04
CA THR A 75 3.57 26.51 7.64
C THR A 75 3.77 26.35 6.13
N ILE A 76 4.85 26.94 5.60
CA ILE A 76 5.29 26.66 4.23
C ILE A 76 5.59 25.16 4.15
N PHE A 77 4.88 24.46 3.27
CA PHE A 77 4.92 23.00 3.13
C PHE A 77 4.25 22.20 4.26
N GLY A 78 3.52 22.86 5.14
CA GLY A 78 2.67 22.26 6.15
C GLY A 78 1.53 21.43 5.59
N GLY A 79 0.97 20.56 6.42
CA GLY A 79 -0.21 19.76 6.07
C GLY A 79 0.10 18.58 5.14
N MET A 80 1.37 18.39 4.79
CA MET A 80 1.83 17.29 3.95
C MET A 80 2.59 16.27 4.76
N LEU A 81 2.06 15.06 4.77
CA LEU A 81 2.73 13.87 5.23
C LEU A 81 3.73 13.41 4.17
N CYS A 82 4.99 13.38 4.57
CA CYS A 82 6.13 13.01 3.75
C CYS A 82 6.91 11.86 4.36
N PHE A 83 7.65 11.15 3.54
CA PHE A 83 8.44 10.00 3.92
C PHE A 83 9.90 10.16 3.48
N TYR A 84 10.82 9.86 4.39
CA TYR A 84 12.27 9.95 4.21
C TYR A 84 12.85 8.55 4.37
N ALA A 85 13.20 7.92 3.25
CA ALA A 85 13.74 6.56 3.29
C ALA A 85 15.11 6.55 3.98
N ASN A 86 15.32 5.54 4.83
CA ASN A 86 16.59 5.32 5.48
C ASN A 86 17.61 4.73 4.49
N LYS A 87 18.89 4.75 4.87
CA LYS A 87 19.99 4.24 4.03
C LYS A 87 19.84 2.77 3.60
N GLU A 88 19.07 1.97 4.33
CA GLU A 88 18.90 0.54 4.07
C GLU A 88 17.99 0.27 2.88
N THR A 89 17.06 1.17 2.58
CA THR A 89 16.06 0.98 1.51
C THR A 89 15.99 2.16 0.54
N ALA A 90 16.69 3.25 0.82
CA ALA A 90 16.83 4.44 -0.01
C ALA A 90 17.19 4.14 -1.47
N TYR A 91 18.01 3.11 -1.72
CA TYR A 91 18.44 2.73 -3.07
C TYR A 91 17.29 2.22 -3.97
N LEU A 92 16.15 1.86 -3.39
CA LEU A 92 14.95 1.45 -4.14
C LEU A 92 14.20 2.64 -4.76
N ILE A 93 14.49 3.86 -4.29
CA ILE A 93 13.89 5.09 -4.82
C ILE A 93 14.77 5.61 -5.97
N PRO A 94 14.27 5.63 -7.21
CA PRO A 94 15.09 5.93 -8.37
C PRO A 94 15.53 7.39 -8.39
N ARG A 95 16.84 7.60 -8.59
CA ARG A 95 17.48 8.91 -8.82
C ARG A 95 18.19 8.89 -10.16
N ASP A 96 17.92 9.87 -11.03
CA ASP A 96 18.58 9.95 -12.33
C ASP A 96 19.97 10.61 -12.17
N PRO A 97 21.08 9.90 -12.49
CA PRO A 97 22.43 10.45 -12.39
C PRO A 97 22.75 11.53 -13.43
N ASN A 98 21.83 11.82 -14.36
CA ASN A 98 21.96 12.87 -15.37
C ASN A 98 20.74 13.81 -15.43
N LEU A 99 19.95 13.91 -14.35
CA LEU A 99 18.70 14.68 -14.33
C LEU A 99 18.86 16.12 -14.82
N TYR A 100 19.98 16.75 -14.48
CA TYR A 100 20.29 18.16 -14.76
C TYR A 100 21.39 18.31 -15.82
N GLY A 101 21.61 17.28 -16.63
CA GLY A 101 22.62 17.22 -17.67
C GLY A 101 23.64 16.12 -17.45
N LYS A 102 24.51 15.93 -18.46
CA LYS A 102 25.56 14.90 -18.42
C LYS A 102 26.45 15.11 -17.20
N ASP A 103 26.60 14.06 -16.39
CA ASP A 103 27.38 14.07 -15.14
C ASP A 103 26.83 15.03 -14.06
N ASN A 104 25.59 15.52 -14.21
CA ASN A 104 24.89 16.37 -13.25
C ASN A 104 23.60 15.68 -12.78
N GLY A 105 23.74 14.83 -11.78
CA GLY A 105 22.68 13.97 -11.30
C GLY A 105 21.77 14.58 -10.25
N ASP A 106 20.68 13.87 -9.99
CA ASP A 106 19.76 14.20 -8.93
C ASP A 106 20.32 13.84 -7.55
N THR A 107 20.92 14.83 -6.89
CA THR A 107 21.57 14.67 -5.58
C THR A 107 20.62 14.80 -4.39
N ARG A 108 19.32 15.07 -4.62
CA ARG A 108 18.37 15.25 -3.51
C ARG A 108 18.17 13.92 -2.77
N ALA A 109 17.96 14.01 -1.46
CA ALA A 109 17.67 12.84 -0.62
C ALA A 109 16.45 12.08 -1.15
N PRO A 110 16.44 10.74 -1.06
CA PRO A 110 15.33 9.90 -1.54
C PRO A 110 14.13 10.03 -0.59
N ARG A 111 13.33 11.05 -0.86
CA ARG A 111 12.13 11.41 -0.10
C ARG A 111 10.97 11.72 -1.03
N PHE A 112 9.76 11.54 -0.54
CA PHE A 112 8.54 11.87 -1.26
C PHE A 112 7.44 12.29 -0.29
N CYS A 113 6.37 12.88 -0.81
CA CYS A 113 5.13 13.05 -0.05
C CYS A 113 4.02 12.24 -0.68
N PHE A 114 3.06 11.82 0.13
CA PHE A 114 1.98 10.98 -0.37
C PHE A 114 1.09 11.76 -1.34
N ASP A 115 0.71 11.15 -2.46
CA ASP A 115 -0.16 11.78 -3.46
C ASP A 115 -1.58 12.00 -2.90
N ASN A 116 -2.10 11.01 -2.18
CA ASN A 116 -3.36 11.08 -1.44
C ASN A 116 -3.11 11.30 0.05
N GLN A 117 -3.00 12.56 0.44
CA GLN A 117 -2.73 12.98 1.82
C GLN A 117 -3.78 12.48 2.82
N GLN A 118 -5.07 12.52 2.45
CA GLN A 118 -6.15 12.09 3.35
C GLN A 118 -6.10 10.58 3.62
N GLU A 119 -5.90 9.79 2.58
CA GLU A 119 -5.79 8.32 2.69
C GLU A 119 -4.55 7.93 3.48
N ALA A 120 -3.39 8.51 3.16
CA ALA A 120 -2.16 8.23 3.87
C ALA A 120 -2.29 8.55 5.37
N LYS A 121 -2.76 9.74 5.73
CA LYS A 121 -2.97 10.12 7.14
C LYS A 121 -3.93 9.19 7.85
N LYS A 122 -5.02 8.79 7.20
CA LYS A 122 -5.96 7.80 7.74
C LYS A 122 -5.26 6.46 8.04
N MET A 123 -4.42 5.97 7.13
CA MET A 123 -3.67 4.72 7.35
C MET A 123 -2.66 4.83 8.51
N PHE A 124 -1.98 5.97 8.64
CA PHE A 124 -1.06 6.22 9.75
C PHE A 124 -1.77 6.46 11.10
N GLY A 125 -3.08 6.75 11.08
CA GLY A 125 -3.85 7.13 12.26
C GLY A 125 -3.64 8.59 12.66
N ILE A 126 -3.31 9.44 11.70
CA ILE A 126 -3.06 10.88 11.87
C ILE A 126 -4.38 11.63 11.67
N ASN A 127 -4.71 12.47 12.64
CA ASN A 127 -5.82 13.41 12.55
C ASN A 127 -5.30 14.82 12.89
N ASP A 128 -5.02 15.60 11.85
CA ASP A 128 -4.43 16.94 11.96
C ASP A 128 -5.21 17.85 12.90
N ALA A 129 -6.54 17.82 12.80
CA ALA A 129 -7.43 18.64 13.62
C ALA A 129 -7.35 18.28 15.11
N ASN A 130 -6.83 17.11 15.48
CA ASN A 130 -6.59 16.75 16.87
C ASN A 130 -5.13 16.98 17.28
N ILE A 131 -4.17 16.69 16.40
CA ILE A 131 -2.74 16.75 16.70
C ILE A 131 -2.24 18.20 16.71
N PHE A 132 -2.57 18.99 15.69
CA PHE A 132 -2.08 20.35 15.51
C PHE A 132 -2.92 21.40 16.23
N LYS A 133 -3.67 20.99 17.26
CA LYS A 133 -4.35 21.92 18.17
C LYS A 133 -3.32 22.57 19.09
N GLY A 134 -3.12 23.88 18.96
CA GLY A 134 -2.26 24.67 19.84
C GLY A 134 -0.81 24.77 19.35
N ALA A 135 0.14 24.40 20.21
CA ALA A 135 1.58 24.64 20.04
C ALA A 135 2.36 23.48 19.39
N VAL A 136 1.67 22.45 18.89
CA VAL A 136 2.33 21.36 18.16
C VAL A 136 2.68 21.86 16.76
N GLU A 137 3.98 21.86 16.44
CA GLU A 137 4.48 22.37 15.16
C GLU A 137 4.74 21.27 14.13
N CYS A 138 4.78 20.00 14.57
CA CYS A 138 5.13 18.87 13.73
C CYS A 138 4.77 17.54 14.40
N LEU A 139 4.78 16.48 13.59
CA LEU A 139 4.81 15.10 14.04
C LEU A 139 5.86 14.34 13.24
N LYS A 140 6.45 13.31 13.84
CA LYS A 140 7.34 12.35 13.17
C LYS A 140 7.24 10.96 13.77
N GLY A 141 7.53 9.93 12.98
CA GLY A 141 7.65 8.56 13.46
C GLY A 141 8.32 7.68 12.41
N THR A 142 8.67 6.46 12.77
CA THR A 142 9.30 5.51 11.85
C THR A 142 8.28 4.50 11.34
N ALA A 143 8.44 4.06 10.09
CA ALA A 143 7.62 3.01 9.52
C ALA A 143 8.35 2.24 8.42
N GLU A 144 7.86 1.03 8.17
CA GLU A 144 8.09 0.26 6.96
C GLU A 144 6.80 0.28 6.16
N ILE A 145 6.88 0.75 4.92
CA ILE A 145 5.72 0.96 4.06
C ILE A 145 5.95 0.37 2.68
N GLU A 146 4.85 -0.03 2.06
CA GLU A 146 4.81 -0.39 0.64
C GLU A 146 4.22 0.80 -0.14
N VAL A 147 4.91 1.22 -1.19
CA VAL A 147 4.48 2.36 -2.04
C VAL A 147 4.51 2.00 -3.52
N SER A 148 3.68 2.69 -4.29
CA SER A 148 3.58 2.57 -5.75
C SER A 148 3.43 3.94 -6.42
N ASN A 149 3.26 3.94 -7.75
CA ASN A 149 2.96 5.14 -8.55
C ASN A 149 3.93 6.30 -8.29
N TYR A 150 5.21 5.97 -8.15
CA TYR A 150 6.23 6.94 -7.82
C TYR A 150 6.44 7.93 -8.97
N THR A 151 6.46 9.22 -8.64
CA THR A 151 6.65 10.31 -9.61
C THR A 151 7.76 11.23 -9.12
N VAL A 152 8.79 11.42 -9.94
CA VAL A 152 9.88 12.37 -9.67
C VAL A 152 9.53 13.71 -10.29
N ASN A 153 9.69 14.79 -9.52
CA ASN A 153 9.60 16.15 -10.04
C ASN A 153 11.01 16.64 -10.42
N LYS A 154 11.21 16.96 -11.70
CA LYS A 154 12.51 17.29 -12.30
C LYS A 154 13.01 18.70 -11.98
N LYS A 155 12.23 19.55 -11.30
CA LYS A 155 12.66 20.92 -11.02
C LYS A 155 13.71 20.94 -9.90
N GLU A 156 14.73 21.78 -10.04
CA GLU A 156 15.80 21.97 -9.04
C GLU A 156 15.34 22.70 -7.76
N SER A 157 14.20 23.41 -7.81
CA SER A 157 13.63 24.15 -6.67
C SER A 157 13.06 23.23 -5.58
N ALA A 158 12.44 23.80 -4.53
CA ALA A 158 11.75 23.09 -3.46
C ALA A 158 10.48 22.33 -3.92
N VAL A 159 10.65 21.43 -4.88
CA VAL A 159 9.66 20.48 -5.35
C VAL A 159 9.86 19.15 -4.63
N ARG A 160 8.85 18.30 -4.78
CA ARG A 160 8.81 17.01 -4.12
C ARG A 160 8.37 15.95 -5.10
N ASP A 161 8.94 14.77 -4.88
CA ASP A 161 8.48 13.55 -5.50
C ASP A 161 7.21 13.09 -4.78
N SER A 162 6.40 12.27 -5.45
CA SER A 162 5.18 11.73 -4.88
C SER A 162 5.07 10.23 -5.04
N ALA A 163 4.37 9.58 -4.12
CA ALA A 163 4.07 8.16 -4.18
C ALA A 163 2.69 7.87 -3.58
N LYS A 164 2.07 6.78 -4.04
CA LYS A 164 0.87 6.23 -3.41
C LYS A 164 1.26 5.29 -2.28
N LEU A 165 0.68 5.48 -1.11
CA LEU A 165 0.80 4.52 -0.01
C LEU A 165 -0.11 3.32 -0.30
N GLU A 166 0.48 2.14 -0.46
CA GLU A 166 -0.29 0.90 -0.63
C GLU A 166 -0.56 0.22 0.71
N LYS A 167 0.46 0.16 1.57
CA LYS A 167 0.37 -0.56 2.84
C LYS A 167 1.35 -0.03 3.87
N ILE A 168 0.95 -0.08 5.14
CA ILE A 168 1.87 0.01 6.28
C ILE A 168 2.19 -1.41 6.75
N ILE A 169 3.47 -1.78 6.71
CA ILE A 169 3.95 -3.10 7.13
C ILE A 169 4.24 -3.06 8.63
N THR A 170 5.04 -2.09 9.07
CA THR A 170 5.26 -1.78 10.48
C THR A 170 5.25 -0.28 10.70
N LYS A 171 4.86 0.17 11.89
CA LYS A 171 4.97 1.58 12.30
C LYS A 171 5.19 1.69 13.79
N GLU A 172 5.99 2.67 14.18
CA GLU A 172 6.05 3.14 15.56
C GLU A 172 4.98 4.19 15.82
N ALA A 173 4.72 4.46 17.11
CA ALA A 173 3.91 5.61 17.50
C ALA A 173 4.64 6.90 17.08
N PHE A 174 3.90 7.86 16.52
CA PHE A 174 4.49 9.16 16.22
C PHE A 174 4.74 9.96 17.50
N SER A 175 5.75 10.83 17.45
CA SER A 175 6.05 11.85 18.44
C SER A 175 5.72 13.23 17.87
N THR A 176 5.28 14.13 18.74
CA THR A 176 5.13 15.58 18.44
C THR A 176 6.31 16.41 18.94
N ASP A 177 7.33 15.77 19.53
CA ASP A 177 8.61 16.39 19.87
C ASP A 177 9.58 16.23 18.69
N CYS A 178 9.51 17.15 17.72
CA CYS A 178 10.46 17.18 16.60
C CYS A 178 11.61 18.15 16.88
N LYS A 179 12.25 17.99 18.04
CA LYS A 179 13.61 18.51 18.21
C LYS A 179 14.44 18.07 17.01
N LEU A 180 15.07 19.07 16.38
CA LEU A 180 16.07 18.87 15.35
C LEU A 180 17.17 18.01 15.99
N THR A 181 17.26 16.76 15.57
CA THR A 181 18.49 16.00 15.78
C THR A 181 19.47 16.55 14.75
N ASP A 182 20.32 17.47 15.21
CA ASP A 182 21.48 17.98 14.47
C ASP A 182 22.42 16.84 14.03
#